data_AF-A0A2G2VL27-F1
#
_entry.id   AF-A0A2G2VL27-F1
#
_cell.length_a   1.000
_cell.length_b   1.000
_cell.length_c   1.000
_cell.angle_alpha   90.00
_cell.angle_beta   90.00
_cell.angle_gamma   90.00
#
_symmetry.space_group_name_H-M   'P 1'
#
loop_
_entity.id
_entity.type
_entity.pdbx_description
1 polymer ?
#
loop_
_entity_poly.entity_id
_entity_poly.type
_entity_poly.pdbx_seq_one_letter_code
_entity_poly.pdbx_strand_id
1 'polypeptide(L)'
;MEQILERYERYSYAERRLLATNSESPVQENWSLEYTKLKARIDLLQRNHKHYMGEDLDSMNLKDLQNLEQQLDSALKLIRSRKNQLMHESISELQKKERAIQEENNILAKKIKEKDKIVVQQGEWHQQNQVPASTSFLLQPHPCLNMGGNYQQQAADARRNELDLNLDLLYPLYHMNKHL
;
A
#
# COMPACT_ATOMS: atom_id res chain seq x y z
N MET A 1 62.32 -16.37 52.26
CA MET A 1 61.51 -16.96 51.16
C MET A 1 60.04 -17.02 51.54
N GLU A 2 59.71 -17.50 52.74
CA GLU A 2 58.33 -17.56 53.28
C GLU A 2 57.59 -16.23 53.26
N GLN A 3 58.23 -15.12 53.67
CA GLN A 3 57.59 -13.79 53.66
C GLN A 3 57.22 -13.27 52.26
N ILE A 4 57.92 -13.73 51.21
CA ILE A 4 57.62 -13.38 49.81
C ILE A 4 56.42 -14.20 49.32
N LEU A 5 56.40 -15.49 49.67
CA LEU A 5 55.28 -16.39 49.38
C LEU A 5 54.00 -15.92 50.10
N GLU A 6 54.10 -15.55 51.37
CA GLU A 6 52.99 -15.02 52.17
C GLU A 6 52.43 -13.71 51.58
N ARG A 7 53.30 -12.81 51.09
CA ARG A 7 52.84 -11.63 50.33
C ARG A 7 52.10 -12.04 49.07
N TYR A 8 52.66 -12.95 48.28
CA TYR A 8 52.04 -13.38 47.02
C TYR A 8 50.71 -14.10 47.25
N GLU A 9 50.61 -14.90 48.30
CA GLU A 9 49.37 -15.58 48.70
C GLU A 9 48.32 -14.56 49.15
N ARG A 10 48.70 -13.56 49.95
CA ARG A 10 47.80 -12.46 50.34
C ARG A 10 47.32 -11.65 49.14
N TYR A 11 48.20 -11.35 48.18
CA TYR A 11 47.82 -10.65 46.95
C TYR A 11 46.92 -11.51 46.05
N SER A 12 47.25 -12.78 45.83
CA SER A 12 46.42 -13.71 45.05
C SER A 12 45.05 -13.94 45.68
N TYR A 13 44.96 -13.98 47.01
CA TYR A 13 43.71 -14.11 47.74
C TYR A 13 42.87 -12.83 47.69
N ALA A 14 43.51 -11.66 47.78
CA ALA A 14 42.84 -10.37 47.61
C ALA A 14 42.32 -10.18 46.17
N GLU A 15 43.08 -10.59 45.17
CA GLU A 15 42.69 -10.56 43.75
C GLU A 15 41.53 -11.51 43.46
N ARG A 16 41.57 -12.76 43.97
CA ARG A 16 40.44 -13.70 43.88
C ARG A 16 39.19 -13.18 44.57
N ARG A 17 39.32 -12.52 45.72
CA ARG A 17 38.19 -11.88 46.41
C ARG A 17 37.60 -10.73 45.60
N LEU A 18 38.44 -9.88 44.99
CA LEU A 18 37.97 -8.79 44.13
C LEU A 18 37.28 -9.31 42.87
N LEU A 19 37.82 -10.37 42.26
CA LEU A 19 37.19 -11.06 41.14
C LEU A 19 35.88 -11.75 41.54
N ALA A 20 35.78 -12.34 42.73
CA ALA A 20 34.53 -12.89 43.25
C ALA A 20 33.47 -11.80 43.50
N THR A 21 33.87 -10.64 44.03
CA THR A 21 32.97 -9.49 44.20
C THR A 21 32.63 -8.79 42.87
N ASN A 22 33.48 -8.91 41.84
CA ASN A 22 33.23 -8.38 40.50
C ASN A 22 32.53 -9.39 39.56
N SER A 23 32.56 -10.68 39.90
CA SER A 23 31.87 -11.77 39.20
C SER A 23 30.36 -11.69 39.42
N GLU A 24 29.93 -11.14 40.56
CA GLU A 24 28.56 -10.70 40.82
C GLU A 24 28.45 -9.20 40.53
N SER A 25 28.77 -8.81 39.29
CA SER A 25 28.44 -7.48 38.82
C SER A 25 26.92 -7.33 38.86
N PRO A 26 26.35 -6.34 39.58
CA PRO A 26 24.91 -6.07 39.57
C PRO A 26 24.39 -5.87 38.15
N VAL A 27 25.26 -5.46 37.22
CA VAL A 27 24.96 -5.29 35.80
C VAL A 27 24.75 -6.65 35.10
N GLN A 28 25.56 -7.67 35.41
CA GLN A 28 25.43 -8.99 34.78
C GLN A 28 24.22 -9.77 35.30
N GLU A 29 23.92 -9.67 36.59
CA GLU A 29 22.67 -10.20 37.15
C GLU A 29 21.44 -9.47 36.60
N ASN A 30 21.53 -8.14 36.43
CA ASN A 30 20.47 -7.37 35.79
C ASN A 30 20.23 -7.79 34.34
N TRP A 31 21.29 -7.99 33.54
CA TRP A 31 21.13 -8.50 32.16
C TRP A 31 20.57 -9.92 32.10
N SER A 32 20.97 -10.82 33.00
CA SER A 32 20.43 -12.17 33.10
C SER A 32 18.93 -12.17 33.47
N LEU A 33 18.55 -11.31 34.42
CA LEU A 33 17.16 -11.12 34.82
C LEU A 33 16.31 -10.55 33.70
N GLU A 34 16.78 -9.48 33.05
CA GLU A 34 16.08 -8.86 31.92
C GLU A 34 15.96 -9.82 30.73
N TYR A 35 17.00 -10.60 30.45
CA TYR A 35 16.94 -11.67 29.45
C TYR A 35 15.86 -12.70 29.80
N THR A 36 15.80 -13.16 31.05
CA THR A 36 14.81 -14.15 31.51
C THR A 36 13.39 -13.60 31.38
N LYS A 37 13.16 -12.34 31.76
CA LYS A 37 11.87 -11.66 31.59
C LYS A 37 11.47 -11.56 30.11
N LEU A 38 12.41 -11.16 29.26
CA LEU A 38 12.17 -11.05 27.82
C LEU A 38 11.85 -12.41 27.20
N LYS A 39 12.61 -13.45 27.57
CA LYS A 39 12.40 -14.82 27.12
C LYS A 39 11.02 -15.33 27.52
N ALA A 40 10.62 -15.14 28.78
CA ALA A 40 9.28 -15.49 29.25
C ALA A 40 8.17 -14.76 28.48
N ARG A 41 8.38 -13.49 28.13
CA ARG A 41 7.43 -12.71 27.32
C ARG A 41 7.32 -13.24 25.88
N ILE A 42 8.44 -13.61 25.27
CA ILE A 42 8.45 -14.24 23.93
C ILE A 42 7.70 -15.57 23.98
N ASP A 43 7.99 -16.43 24.96
CA ASP A 43 7.36 -17.74 25.07
C ASP A 43 5.85 -17.61 25.34
N LEU A 44 5.42 -16.60 26.10
CA LEU A 44 4.01 -16.26 26.27
C LEU A 44 3.36 -15.81 24.96
N LEU A 45 4.00 -14.92 24.20
CA LEU A 45 3.48 -14.46 22.91
C LEU A 45 3.36 -15.61 21.90
N GLN A 46 4.34 -16.49 21.83
CA GLN A 46 4.32 -17.67 20.97
C GLN A 46 3.18 -18.62 21.35
N ARG A 47 2.99 -18.89 22.65
CA ARG A 47 1.89 -19.72 23.12
C ARG A 47 0.52 -19.10 22.80
N ASN A 48 0.36 -17.80 23.04
CA ASN A 48 -0.87 -17.10 22.68
C ASN A 48 -1.14 -17.15 21.17
N HIS A 49 -0.10 -16.99 20.34
CA HIS A 49 -0.23 -17.11 18.90
C HIS A 49 -0.77 -18.47 18.48
N LYS A 50 -0.21 -19.55 19.03
CA LYS A 50 -0.72 -20.91 18.82
C LYS A 50 -2.18 -21.06 19.22
N HIS A 51 -2.56 -20.55 20.40
CA HIS A 51 -3.96 -20.57 20.84
C HIS A 51 -4.87 -19.82 19.85
N TYR A 52 -4.46 -18.65 19.35
CA TYR A 52 -5.22 -17.92 18.33
C TYR A 52 -5.32 -18.68 16.99
N MET A 53 -4.35 -19.53 16.68
CA MET A 53 -4.38 -20.44 15.53
C MET A 53 -5.14 -21.74 15.80
N GLY A 54 -5.67 -21.93 17.00
CA GLY A 54 -6.42 -23.13 17.40
C GLY A 54 -5.53 -24.32 17.79
N GLU A 55 -4.26 -24.08 18.09
CA GLU A 55 -3.29 -25.09 18.51
C GLU A 55 -3.12 -25.10 20.05
N ASP A 56 -2.63 -26.21 20.61
CA ASP A 56 -2.32 -26.41 22.03
C ASP A 56 -3.49 -26.13 23.03
N LEU A 57 -4.74 -26.22 22.56
CA LEU A 57 -5.94 -25.88 23.34
C LEU A 57 -6.34 -26.90 24.42
N ASP A 58 -5.87 -28.15 24.32
CA ASP A 58 -6.24 -29.23 25.27
C ASP A 58 -5.83 -28.92 26.72
N SER A 59 -4.82 -28.07 26.89
CA SER A 59 -4.31 -27.63 28.19
C SER A 59 -5.08 -26.44 28.79
N MET A 60 -5.97 -25.80 28.01
CA MET A 60 -6.75 -24.64 28.46
C MET A 60 -7.99 -25.07 29.23
N ASN A 61 -8.35 -24.31 30.27
CA ASN A 61 -9.62 -24.51 30.94
C ASN A 61 -10.77 -23.87 30.15
N LEU A 62 -12.01 -24.26 30.49
CA LEU A 62 -13.21 -23.81 29.78
C LEU A 62 -13.38 -22.29 29.79
N LYS A 63 -13.04 -21.61 30.90
CA LYS A 63 -13.19 -20.16 31.03
C LYS A 63 -12.22 -19.43 30.10
N ASP A 64 -10.99 -19.90 30.01
CA ASP A 64 -9.96 -19.32 29.15
C ASP A 64 -10.30 -19.55 27.67
N LEU A 65 -10.88 -20.71 27.32
CA LEU A 65 -11.38 -20.99 25.98
C LEU A 65 -12.55 -20.05 25.59
N GLN A 66 -13.51 -19.85 26.48
CA GLN A 66 -14.61 -18.90 26.24
C GLN A 66 -14.09 -17.47 26.03
N ASN A 67 -13.11 -17.04 26.84
CA ASN A 67 -12.49 -15.74 26.68
C ASN A 67 -11.72 -15.63 25.35
N LEU A 68 -10.99 -16.67 24.95
CA LEU A 68 -10.30 -16.74 23.65
C LEU A 68 -11.28 -16.61 22.48
N GLU A 69 -12.39 -17.34 22.52
CA GLU A 69 -13.46 -17.28 21.53
C GLU A 69 -14.05 -15.86 21.43
N GLN A 70 -14.39 -15.24 22.57
CA GLN A 70 -14.92 -13.89 22.60
C GLN A 70 -13.94 -12.85 22.03
N GLN A 71 -12.65 -13.00 22.33
CA GLN A 71 -11.60 -12.14 21.77
C GLN A 71 -11.50 -12.28 20.26
N LEU A 72 -11.51 -13.51 19.74
CA LEU A 72 -11.46 -13.79 18.30
C LEU A 72 -12.70 -13.26 17.57
N ASP A 73 -13.90 -13.48 18.10
CA ASP A 73 -15.14 -12.96 17.52
C ASP A 73 -15.16 -11.42 17.48
N SER A 74 -14.73 -10.78 18.57
CA SER A 74 -14.63 -9.31 18.65
C SER A 74 -13.62 -8.75 17.65
N ALA A 75 -12.44 -9.35 17.56
CA ALA A 75 -11.41 -8.97 16.59
C ALA A 75 -11.89 -9.16 15.15
N LEU A 76 -12.57 -10.28 14.86
CA LEU A 76 -13.11 -10.57 13.54
C LEU A 76 -14.19 -9.57 13.12
N LYS A 77 -15.10 -9.21 14.04
CA LYS A 77 -16.10 -8.16 13.82
C LYS A 77 -15.44 -6.82 13.48
N LEU A 78 -14.41 -6.43 14.24
CA LEU A 78 -13.66 -5.20 13.99
C LEU A 78 -12.98 -5.21 12.61
N ILE A 79 -12.30 -6.31 12.26
CA ILE A 79 -11.63 -6.48 10.95
C ILE A 79 -12.65 -6.36 9.82
N ARG A 80 -13.78 -7.07 9.91
CA ARG A 80 -14.85 -7.00 8.89
C ARG A 80 -15.43 -5.59 8.77
N SER A 81 -15.71 -4.93 9.90
CA SER A 81 -16.21 -3.55 9.91
C SER A 81 -15.25 -2.62 9.19
N ARG A 82 -13.95 -2.69 9.52
CA ARG A 82 -12.92 -1.86 8.89
C ARG A 82 -12.78 -2.14 7.39
N LYS A 83 -12.80 -3.42 6.98
CA LYS A 83 -12.75 -3.80 5.56
C LYS A 83 -13.95 -3.25 4.79
N ASN A 84 -15.15 -3.39 5.35
CA ASN A 84 -16.38 -2.88 4.72
C ASN A 84 -16.36 -1.35 4.63
N GLN A 85 -15.89 -0.66 5.67
CA GLN A 85 -15.74 0.79 5.65
C GLN A 85 -14.81 1.23 4.51
N LEU A 86 -13.60 0.66 4.42
CA LEU A 86 -12.64 0.99 3.35
C LEU A 86 -13.20 0.69 1.96
N MET A 87 -13.94 -0.41 1.82
CA MET A 87 -14.61 -0.75 0.56
C MET A 87 -15.66 0.30 0.17
N HIS A 88 -16.49 0.74 1.11
CA HIS A 88 -17.48 1.80 0.85
C HIS A 88 -16.84 3.14 0.51
N GLU A 89 -15.75 3.50 1.18
CA GLU A 89 -14.97 4.69 0.88
C GLU A 89 -14.42 4.62 -0.56
N SER A 90 -13.82 3.49 -0.95
CA SER A 90 -13.33 3.26 -2.32
C SER A 90 -14.44 3.35 -3.37
N ILE A 91 -15.59 2.71 -3.14
CA ILE A 91 -16.75 2.79 -4.04
C ILE A 91 -17.22 4.24 -4.19
N SER A 92 -17.31 4.98 -3.09
CA SER A 92 -17.77 6.37 -3.09
C SER A 92 -16.84 7.28 -3.90
N GLU A 93 -15.53 7.10 -3.75
CA GLU A 93 -14.53 7.83 -4.54
C GLU A 93 -14.61 7.49 -6.03
N LEU A 94 -14.76 6.21 -6.38
CA LEU A 94 -14.93 5.80 -7.79
C LEU A 94 -16.21 6.37 -8.41
N GLN A 95 -17.34 6.32 -7.69
CA GLN A 95 -18.60 6.92 -8.15
C GLN A 95 -18.50 8.43 -8.33
N LYS A 96 -17.72 9.13 -7.48
CA LYS A 96 -17.48 10.56 -7.64
C LYS A 96 -16.68 10.86 -8.92
N LYS A 97 -15.65 10.05 -9.21
CA LYS A 97 -14.86 10.15 -10.45
C LYS A 97 -15.72 9.85 -11.69
N GLU A 98 -16.53 8.79 -11.64
CA GLU A 98 -17.47 8.43 -12.70
C GLU A 98 -18.41 9.60 -13.03
N ARG A 99 -19.04 10.20 -12.00
CA ARG A 99 -19.92 11.36 -12.19
C ARG A 99 -19.19 12.56 -12.81
N ALA A 100 -17.97 12.86 -12.37
CA ALA A 100 -17.18 13.97 -12.91
C ALA A 100 -16.86 13.76 -14.40
N ILE A 101 -16.40 12.56 -14.77
CA ILE A 101 -16.10 12.20 -16.17
C ILE A 101 -17.38 12.21 -17.01
N GLN A 102 -18.49 11.70 -16.48
CA GLN A 102 -19.77 11.71 -17.19
C GLN A 102 -20.23 13.14 -17.50
N GLU A 103 -20.05 14.08 -16.56
CA GLU A 103 -20.39 15.48 -16.79
C GLU A 103 -19.48 16.13 -17.85
N GLU A 104 -18.17 15.89 -17.79
CA GLU A 104 -17.24 16.36 -18.82
C GLU A 104 -17.60 15.81 -20.21
N ASN A 105 -17.90 14.52 -20.31
CA ASN A 105 -18.34 13.88 -21.54
C ASN A 105 -19.66 14.48 -22.06
N ASN A 106 -20.62 14.77 -21.17
CA ASN A 106 -21.88 15.42 -21.55
C ASN A 106 -21.64 16.82 -22.13
N ILE A 107 -20.73 17.60 -21.53
CA ILE A 107 -20.35 18.93 -22.01
C ILE A 107 -19.68 18.83 -23.39
N LEU A 108 -18.73 17.91 -23.56
CA LEU A 108 -18.05 17.70 -24.84
C LEU A 108 -19.03 17.26 -25.94
N ALA A 109 -19.94 16.33 -25.63
CA ALA A 109 -20.96 15.87 -26.57
C ALA A 109 -21.89 17.02 -27.02
N LYS A 110 -22.26 17.94 -26.11
CA LYS A 110 -23.02 19.14 -26.46
C LYS A 110 -22.23 20.06 -27.38
N LYS A 111 -20.94 20.32 -27.08
CA LYS A 111 -20.05 21.16 -27.92
C LYS A 111 -19.84 20.58 -29.32
N ILE A 112 -19.73 19.25 -29.44
CA ILE A 112 -19.62 18.58 -30.75
C ILE A 112 -20.91 18.80 -31.55
N LYS A 113 -22.08 18.52 -30.94
CA LYS A 113 -23.38 18.75 -31.61
C LYS A 113 -23.59 20.19 -32.06
N GLU A 114 -23.10 21.17 -31.30
CA GLU A 114 -23.15 22.59 -31.69
C GLU A 114 -22.23 22.88 -32.88
N LYS A 115 -20.99 22.38 -32.85
CA LYS A 115 -20.05 22.51 -33.98
C LYS A 115 -20.58 21.86 -35.26
N ASP A 116 -21.16 20.68 -35.17
CA ASP A 116 -21.74 19.98 -36.32
C ASP A 116 -22.87 20.81 -36.96
N LYS A 117 -23.71 21.46 -36.14
CA LYS A 117 -24.75 22.37 -36.64
C LYS A 117 -24.16 23.59 -37.36
N ILE A 118 -23.08 24.16 -36.84
CA ILE A 118 -22.39 25.30 -37.47
C ILE A 118 -21.78 24.89 -38.81
N VAL A 119 -21.14 23.71 -38.87
CA VAL A 119 -20.54 23.17 -40.11
C VAL A 119 -21.60 22.90 -41.17
N VAL A 120 -22.73 22.30 -40.80
CA VAL A 120 -23.86 22.07 -41.72
C VAL A 120 -24.40 23.40 -42.25
N GLN A 121 -24.59 24.40 -41.37
CA GLN A 121 -25.06 25.72 -41.77
C GLN A 121 -24.06 26.45 -42.69
N GLN A 122 -22.74 26.31 -42.46
CA GLN A 122 -21.71 26.85 -43.35
C GLN A 122 -21.69 26.15 -44.72
N GLY A 123 -21.90 24.84 -44.75
CA GLY A 123 -22.03 24.08 -46.00
C GLY A 123 -23.23 24.51 -46.84
N GLU A 124 -24.36 24.82 -46.20
CA GLU A 124 -25.56 25.34 -46.86
C GLU A 124 -25.35 26.76 -47.43
N TRP A 125 -24.71 27.66 -46.68
CA TRP A 125 -24.35 29.01 -47.16
C TRP A 125 -23.38 28.99 -48.36
N HIS A 126 -22.50 27.99 -48.46
CA HIS A 126 -21.63 27.80 -49.62
C HIS A 126 -22.34 27.18 -50.83
N GLN A 127 -23.42 26.43 -50.62
CA GLN A 127 -24.21 25.87 -51.73
C GLN A 127 -25.21 26.88 -52.30
N GLN A 128 -25.76 27.79 -51.48
CA GLN A 128 -26.72 28.80 -51.91
C GLN A 128 -26.11 29.98 -52.70
N ASN A 129 -24.78 30.18 -52.63
CA ASN A 129 -24.08 31.24 -53.37
C ASN A 129 -23.48 30.78 -54.72
N GLN A 130 -23.81 29.57 -55.21
CA GLN A 130 -23.47 29.19 -56.59
C GLN A 130 -24.62 29.50 -57.55
N VAL A 131 -24.48 30.64 -58.24
CA VAL A 131 -25.27 30.99 -59.43
C VAL A 131 -24.96 30.00 -60.55
N PRO A 132 -25.94 29.47 -61.31
CA PRO A 132 -25.66 28.70 -62.50
C PRO A 132 -25.27 29.67 -63.63
N ALA A 133 -24.00 30.01 -63.73
CA ALA A 133 -23.46 30.73 -64.88
C ALA A 133 -23.06 29.73 -65.96
N SER A 134 -23.84 29.73 -67.03
CA SER A 134 -23.65 28.98 -68.26
C SER A 134 -22.25 29.12 -68.85
N THR A 135 -21.68 27.97 -69.21
CA THR A 135 -20.84 27.68 -70.40
C THR A 135 -19.69 28.62 -70.79
N SER A 136 -18.52 27.96 -70.95
CA SER A 136 -17.41 28.29 -71.86
C SER A 136 -16.39 29.32 -71.36
N PHE A 137 -15.23 28.85 -70.89
CA PHE A 137 -13.99 28.78 -71.70
C PHE A 137 -12.84 28.24 -70.82
N LEU A 138 -12.14 27.26 -71.38
CA LEU A 138 -10.82 26.70 -71.08
C LEU A 138 -9.98 27.38 -69.97
N LEU A 139 -9.56 26.61 -68.97
CA LEU A 139 -8.16 26.29 -68.66
C LEU A 139 -8.07 25.40 -67.39
N GLN A 140 -7.56 24.17 -67.58
CA GLN A 140 -7.04 23.33 -66.50
C GLN A 140 -5.61 23.82 -66.16
N PRO A 141 -5.16 23.73 -64.90
CA PRO A 141 -4.41 22.52 -64.50
C PRO A 141 -4.68 22.06 -63.04
N HIS A 142 -4.74 20.76 -62.81
CA HIS A 142 -4.41 20.13 -61.51
C HIS A 142 -2.87 20.05 -61.37
N PRO A 143 -2.25 19.53 -60.28
CA PRO A 143 -2.65 19.35 -58.86
C PRO A 143 -1.58 19.91 -57.88
N CYS A 144 -1.87 20.03 -56.59
CA CYS A 144 -0.88 19.64 -55.56
C CYS A 144 -1.55 19.12 -54.30
N LEU A 145 -1.28 17.85 -54.00
CA LEU A 145 -1.40 17.27 -52.67
C LEU A 145 -0.46 18.04 -51.75
N ASN A 146 -0.93 18.63 -50.66
CA ASN A 146 -0.06 19.02 -49.55
C ASN A 146 -0.37 18.17 -48.32
N MET A 147 0.25 17.00 -48.32
CA MET A 147 0.47 16.15 -47.16
C MET A 147 1.55 16.82 -46.31
N GLY A 148 1.17 17.54 -45.26
CA GLY A 148 2.15 18.24 -44.42
C GLY A 148 1.55 19.07 -43.29
N GLY A 149 1.15 18.41 -42.20
CA GLY A 149 0.83 19.04 -40.93
C GLY A 149 1.68 18.41 -39.82
N ASN A 150 2.64 19.18 -39.31
CA ASN A 150 3.60 18.80 -38.27
C ASN A 150 2.94 18.16 -37.04
N TYR A 151 3.32 16.91 -36.73
CA TYR A 151 3.22 16.37 -35.37
C TYR A 151 4.36 16.94 -34.53
N GLN A 152 4.20 18.18 -34.09
CA GLN A 152 5.11 18.80 -33.12
C GLN A 152 4.48 18.73 -31.74
N GLN A 153 4.82 17.64 -31.04
CA GLN A 153 5.18 17.62 -29.63
C GLN A 153 4.20 18.29 -28.64
N GLN A 154 3.23 17.52 -28.17
CA GLN A 154 2.75 17.66 -26.79
C GLN A 154 3.04 16.38 -26.03
N ALA A 155 4.15 16.46 -25.31
CA ALA A 155 4.52 15.56 -24.25
C ALA A 155 3.51 15.65 -23.09
N ALA A 156 3.59 14.61 -22.27
CA ALA A 156 3.10 14.48 -20.93
C ALA A 156 1.66 13.97 -20.78
N ASP A 157 1.63 12.75 -20.24
CA ASP A 157 0.59 12.23 -19.37
C ASP A 157 -0.66 11.70 -20.05
N ALA A 158 -0.44 10.66 -20.85
CA ALA A 158 -1.23 9.45 -20.67
C ALA A 158 -1.10 9.02 -19.20
N ARG A 159 -1.92 9.61 -18.32
CA ARG A 159 -2.14 9.11 -16.96
C ARG A 159 -2.66 7.71 -17.12
N ARG A 160 -1.72 6.77 -17.03
CA ARG A 160 -1.98 5.38 -16.78
C ARG A 160 -3.00 5.35 -15.64
N ASN A 161 -4.20 4.89 -15.92
CA ASN A 161 -5.08 4.39 -14.88
C ASN A 161 -4.45 3.09 -14.38
N GLU A 162 -3.33 3.21 -13.68
CA GLU A 162 -2.86 2.15 -12.80
C GLU A 162 -3.88 2.12 -11.68
N LEU A 163 -4.88 1.25 -11.85
CA LEU A 163 -5.66 0.67 -10.77
C LEU A 163 -4.67 -0.09 -9.89
N ASP A 164 -3.89 0.64 -9.09
CA ASP A 164 -3.10 0.05 -8.04
C ASP A 164 -4.07 -0.33 -6.92
N LEU A 165 -4.88 -1.36 -7.20
CA LEU A 165 -5.57 -2.19 -6.23
C LEU A 165 -4.47 -2.99 -5.53
N ASN A 166 -3.64 -2.28 -4.77
CA ASN A 166 -2.59 -2.87 -3.98
C ASN A 166 -3.26 -3.64 -2.84
N LEU A 167 -3.64 -4.88 -3.16
CA LEU A 167 -4.19 -5.88 -2.25
C LEU A 167 -3.16 -6.28 -1.18
N ASP A 168 -1.92 -5.80 -1.30
CA ASP A 168 -0.82 -6.06 -0.39
C ASP A 168 -1.03 -5.46 1.01
N LEU A 169 -1.90 -4.45 1.15
CA LEU A 169 -2.33 -3.95 2.48
C LEU A 169 -3.30 -4.89 3.20
N LEU A 170 -3.84 -5.93 2.52
CA LEU A 170 -4.79 -6.88 3.10
C LEU A 170 -4.13 -8.15 3.66
N TYR A 171 -2.82 -8.35 3.47
CA TYR A 171 -2.12 -9.58 3.89
C TYR A 171 -0.75 -9.34 4.59
N PRO A 172 -0.68 -8.67 5.75
CA PRO A 172 0.61 -8.50 6.45
C PRO A 172 1.17 -9.77 7.12
N LEU A 173 0.48 -10.92 7.10
CA LEU A 173 0.83 -12.06 7.96
C LEU A 173 1.25 -13.37 7.27
N TYR A 174 1.34 -13.43 5.93
CA TYR A 174 1.66 -14.69 5.24
C TYR A 174 3.06 -14.77 4.62
N HIS A 175 3.98 -13.89 5.00
CA HIS A 175 5.35 -13.89 4.44
C HIS A 175 6.48 -14.20 5.43
N MET A 176 6.18 -14.66 6.65
CA MET A 176 7.22 -14.94 7.64
C MET A 176 7.29 -16.41 8.06
N ASN A 177 7.12 -17.37 7.13
CA ASN A 177 7.43 -18.78 7.40
C ASN A 177 7.75 -19.60 6.13
N LYS A 178 8.74 -19.14 5.36
CA LYS A 178 9.56 -20.02 4.50
C LYS A 178 10.94 -19.38 4.37
N HIS A 179 11.98 -20.13 4.71
CA HIS A 179 13.41 -19.77 4.74
C HIS A 179 13.89 -19.14 6.06
N LEU A 180 14.14 -19.95 7.09
CA LEU A 180 15.43 -20.60 7.41
C LEU A 180 15.25 -21.52 8.63
#